data_AF-A0A7J7GDT3-F1
#
_entry.id   AF-A0A7J7GDT3-F1
#
_cell.length_a   1.000
_cell.length_b   1.000
_cell.length_c   1.000
_cell.angle_alpha   90.00
_cell.angle_beta   90.00
_cell.angle_gamma   90.00
#
_symmetry.space_group_name_H-M   'P 1'
#
loop_
_entity.id
_entity.type
_entity.pdbx_description
1 polymer ?
#
loop_
_entity_poly.entity_id
_entity_poly.type
_entity_poly.pdbx_seq_one_letter_code
_entity_poly.pdbx_strand_id
1 'polypeptide(L)'
;MSNSTTYEVSVADDSNFYPDNYDDNQQQIHREEYHLTLKDGNIQSDVLMLNGVPLVLTETKDIPAMYPVLVHASNPISVAPDSIVFATLKDFKAPACS
;
A
#
# COMPACT_ATOMS: atom_id res chain seq x y z
N MET A 1 21.09 16.95 9.15
CA MET A 1 20.00 16.97 8.16
C MET A 1 19.03 15.87 8.55
N SER A 2 17.73 16.15 8.65
CA SER A 2 16.73 15.10 8.89
C SER A 2 16.68 14.23 7.63
N ASN A 3 16.92 12.93 7.77
CA ASN A 3 16.86 11.93 6.69
C ASN A 3 15.44 11.39 6.48
N SER A 4 14.44 12.00 7.15
CA SER A 4 13.04 11.59 7.10
C SER A 4 12.15 12.81 6.93
N THR A 5 11.09 12.62 6.14
CA THR A 5 10.01 13.59 5.88
C THR A 5 8.67 12.88 6.05
N THR A 6 7.69 13.56 6.64
CA THR A 6 6.34 13.04 6.83
C THR A 6 5.34 13.96 6.16
N TYR A 7 4.36 13.37 5.49
CA TYR A 7 3.24 14.08 4.86
C TYR A 7 1.93 13.53 5.43
N GLU A 8 1.03 14.43 5.78
CA GLU A 8 -0.31 14.08 6.25
C GLU A 8 -1.27 14.11 5.06
N VAL A 9 -1.89 12.98 4.76
CA VAL A 9 -2.86 12.83 3.67
C VAL A 9 -4.08 12.11 4.22
N SER A 10 -5.25 12.75 4.12
CA SER A 10 -6.53 12.18 4.54
C SER A 10 -7.37 11.82 3.31
N VAL A 11 -7.95 10.62 3.32
CA VAL A 11 -8.88 10.15 2.29
C VAL A 11 -10.22 9.84 2.96
N ALA A 12 -11.30 10.36 2.39
CA ALA A 12 -12.66 10.16 2.90
C ALA A 12 -13.58 9.76 1.74
N ASP A 13 -14.57 8.92 2.05
CA ASP A 13 -15.60 8.54 1.09
C ASP A 13 -16.50 9.76 0.79
N ASP A 14 -16.70 10.04 -0.50
CA ASP A 14 -17.44 11.21 -0.98
C ASP A 14 -18.97 11.00 -0.89
N SER A 15 -19.43 9.79 -0.54
CA SER A 15 -20.85 9.43 -0.47
C SER A 15 -21.53 9.73 0.88
N ASN A 16 -20.94 10.59 1.72
CA ASN A 16 -21.43 11.01 3.04
C ASN A 16 -22.69 11.91 2.99
N PHE A 17 -23.71 11.57 2.21
CA PHE A 17 -25.00 12.29 2.22
C PHE A 17 -25.86 11.98 3.46
N TYR A 18 -25.54 10.91 4.19
CA TYR A 18 -26.09 10.61 5.51
C TYR A 18 -24.92 10.25 6.44
N PRO A 19 -24.72 10.98 7.55
CA PRO A 19 -23.85 10.52 8.61
C PRO A 19 -24.59 9.39 9.32
N ASP A 20 -24.61 8.21 8.71
CA ASP A 20 -24.92 7.03 9.49
C ASP A 20 -23.92 7.00 10.65
N ASN A 21 -24.45 6.84 11.86
CA ASN A 21 -23.65 6.55 13.05
C ASN A 21 -22.97 5.20 12.80
N TYR A 22 -21.90 5.21 12.01
CA TYR A 22 -20.98 4.11 11.91
C TYR A 22 -20.38 3.95 13.29
N ASP A 23 -20.80 2.87 13.95
CA ASP A 23 -20.18 2.39 15.17
C ASP A 23 -18.68 2.25 14.88
N ASP A 24 -17.89 3.17 15.43
CA ASP A 24 -16.42 3.25 15.37
C ASP A 24 -15.75 1.99 15.97
N ASN A 25 -16.56 1.05 16.47
CA ASN A 25 -16.12 -0.26 16.89
C ASN A 25 -16.04 -1.23 15.69
N GLN A 26 -14.84 -1.33 15.12
CA GLN A 26 -14.26 -2.59 14.61
C GLN A 26 -14.62 -3.08 13.20
N GLN A 27 -14.84 -2.21 12.21
CA GLN A 27 -14.31 -2.59 10.89
C GLN A 27 -12.81 -2.31 10.94
N GLN A 28 -12.01 -3.35 11.21
CA GLN A 28 -10.58 -3.31 10.95
C GLN A 28 -10.41 -3.10 9.45
N ILE A 29 -10.48 -1.84 9.01
CA ILE A 29 -10.20 -1.48 7.63
C ILE A 29 -8.71 -1.69 7.49
N HIS A 30 -8.34 -2.88 7.01
CA HIS A 30 -6.98 -3.15 6.60
C HIS A 30 -6.83 -2.67 5.17
N ARG A 31 -5.84 -1.81 4.94
CA ARG A 31 -5.38 -1.53 3.59
C ARG A 31 -4.34 -2.56 3.19
N GLU A 32 -4.31 -2.87 1.90
CA GLU A 32 -3.27 -3.72 1.32
C GLU A 32 -2.13 -2.84 0.85
N GLU A 33 -0.92 -3.14 1.31
CA GLU A 33 0.30 -2.44 0.89
C GLU A 33 1.23 -3.36 0.10
N TYR A 34 1.76 -2.80 -0.98
CA TYR A 34 2.75 -3.43 -1.86
C TYR A 34 3.99 -2.54 -1.87
N HIS A 35 4.97 -2.87 -1.04
CA HIS A 35 6.24 -2.16 -0.94
C HIS A 35 7.21 -2.71 -1.97
N LEU A 36 7.58 -1.89 -2.95
CA LEU A 36 8.61 -2.20 -3.92
C LEU A 36 9.91 -1.54 -3.48
N THR A 37 10.88 -2.36 -3.09
CA THR A 37 12.24 -1.93 -2.76
C THR A 37 13.24 -2.51 -3.74
N LEU A 38 14.41 -1.87 -3.83
CA LEU A 38 15.51 -2.34 -4.67
C LEU A 38 16.17 -3.54 -4.02
N LYS A 39 16.51 -4.56 -4.82
CA LYS A 39 17.31 -5.67 -4.32
C LYS A 39 18.64 -5.14 -3.77
N ASP A 40 18.94 -5.49 -2.53
CA ASP A 40 20.14 -5.07 -1.79
C ASP A 40 20.33 -3.54 -1.72
N GLY A 41 19.27 -2.74 -1.92
CA GLY A 41 19.33 -1.27 -1.95
C GLY A 41 20.05 -0.70 -3.18
N ASN A 42 20.28 -1.50 -4.23
CA ASN A 42 20.99 -1.06 -5.43
C ASN A 42 20.04 -0.48 -6.49
N ILE A 43 20.08 0.83 -6.72
CA ILE A 43 19.26 1.54 -7.73
C ILE A 43 19.47 1.07 -9.17
N GLN A 44 20.57 0.37 -9.45
CA GLN A 44 20.88 -0.21 -10.76
C GLN A 44 20.46 -1.68 -10.88
N SER A 45 19.87 -2.26 -9.82
CA SER A 45 19.37 -3.63 -9.91
C SER A 45 18.19 -3.69 -10.88
N ASP A 46 18.16 -4.75 -11.67
CA ASP A 46 17.06 -5.14 -12.53
C ASP A 46 15.98 -5.94 -11.79
N VAL A 47 16.18 -6.20 -10.49
CA VAL A 47 15.24 -6.95 -9.65
C VAL A 47 14.70 -6.06 -8.55
N LEU A 48 13.37 -5.99 -8.47
CA LEU A 48 12.65 -5.37 -7.36
C LEU A 48 12.22 -6.44 -6.35
N MET A 49 12.12 -6.04 -5.09
CA MET A 49 11.61 -6.84 -3.99
C MET A 49 10.20 -6.34 -3.67
N LEU A 50 9.20 -7.21 -3.75
CA LEU A 50 7.86 -6.95 -3.25
C LEU A 50 7.75 -7.43 -1.81
N ASN A 51 7.56 -6.50 -0.87
CA ASN A 51 7.42 -6.82 0.55
C ASN A 51 8.58 -7.69 1.08
N GLY A 52 9.78 -7.51 0.53
CA GLY A 52 10.99 -8.28 0.85
C GLY A 52 11.20 -9.57 0.06
N VAL A 53 10.30 -9.91 -0.89
CA VAL A 53 10.40 -11.09 -1.76
C VAL A 53 10.77 -10.67 -3.18
N PRO A 54 11.77 -11.27 -3.83
CA PRO A 54 12.19 -10.87 -5.17
C PRO A 54 11.09 -11.15 -6.21
N LEU A 55 10.76 -10.13 -6.99
CA LEU A 55 9.86 -10.24 -8.13
C LEU A 55 10.65 -10.78 -9.33
N VAL A 56 10.67 -12.11 -9.43
CA VAL A 56 11.23 -12.85 -10.56
C VAL A 56 10.18 -13.80 -11.11
N LEU A 57 10.28 -14.11 -12.40
CA LEU A 57 9.40 -15.10 -13.01
C LEU A 57 9.57 -16.46 -12.31
N THR A 58 8.49 -17.24 -12.30
CA THR A 58 8.53 -18.62 -11.81
C THR A 58 9.45 -19.47 -12.70
N GLU A 59 9.74 -20.71 -12.27
CA GLU A 59 10.48 -21.67 -13.11
C GLU A 59 9.81 -21.92 -14.48
N THR A 60 8.49 -21.82 -14.52
CA THR A 60 7.66 -21.93 -15.74
C THR A 60 7.59 -20.63 -16.55
N LYS A 61 8.28 -19.57 -16.12
CA LYS A 61 8.29 -18.22 -16.70
C LYS A 61 6.97 -17.45 -16.56
N ASP A 62 6.15 -17.82 -15.59
CA ASP A 62 4.91 -17.11 -15.29
C ASP A 62 5.18 -15.90 -14.38
N ILE A 63 4.25 -14.94 -14.41
CA ILE A 63 4.25 -13.80 -13.47
C ILE A 63 3.98 -14.34 -12.06
N PRO A 64 4.84 -14.05 -11.07
CA PRO A 64 4.64 -14.54 -9.70
C PRO A 64 3.40 -13.91 -9.07
N ALA A 65 2.80 -14.60 -8.11
CA ALA A 65 1.72 -14.03 -7.30
C ALA A 65 2.24 -12.84 -6.48
N MET A 66 1.53 -11.71 -6.54
CA MET A 66 1.86 -10.49 -5.81
C MET A 66 1.02 -10.42 -4.54
N TYR A 67 1.64 -10.77 -3.40
CA TYR A 67 0.96 -10.76 -2.11
C TYR A 67 1.13 -9.43 -1.37
N PRO A 68 0.03 -8.83 -0.89
CA PRO A 68 0.09 -7.61 -0.08
C PRO A 68 0.50 -7.91 1.36
N VAL A 69 0.91 -6.85 2.07
CA VAL A 69 0.87 -6.81 3.52
C VAL A 69 -0.41 -6.09 3.95
N LEU A 70 -1.13 -6.67 4.91
CA LEU A 70 -2.31 -6.03 5.50
C LEU A 70 -1.88 -5.11 6.63
N VAL A 71 -2.24 -3.84 6.51
CA VAL A 71 -1.90 -2.81 7.50
C VAL A 71 -3.17 -2.11 7.95
N HIS A 72 -3.31 -1.88 9.25
CA HIS A 72 -4.46 -1.15 9.79
C HIS A 72 -4.51 0.26 9.20
N ALA A 73 -5.68 0.70 8.71
CA ALA A 73 -5.83 1.96 7.98
C ALA A 73 -5.38 3.20 8.78
N SER A 74 -5.46 3.17 10.11
CA SER A 74 -5.01 4.28 10.96
C SER A 74 -3.48 4.40 11.08
N ASN A 75 -2.72 3.36 10.74
CA ASN A 75 -1.27 3.42 10.82
C ASN A 75 -0.72 4.25 9.65
N PRO A 76 0.38 5.00 9.81
CA PRO A 76 0.99 5.71 8.70
C PRO A 76 1.54 4.73 7.65
N ILE A 77 1.57 5.15 6.37
CA ILE A 77 2.29 4.42 5.32
C ILE A 77 3.77 4.79 5.45
N SER A 78 4.63 3.80 5.68
CA SER A 78 6.08 4.00 5.73
C SER A 78 6.69 3.74 4.36
N VAL A 79 7.34 4.74 3.77
CA VAL A 79 8.01 4.60 2.46
C VAL A 79 9.52 4.62 2.69
N ALA A 80 10.22 3.60 2.20
CA ALA A 80 11.68 3.55 2.31
C ALA A 80 12.33 4.51 1.28
N PRO A 81 13.58 4.96 1.50
CA PRO A 81 14.32 5.71 0.50
C PRO A 81 14.42 4.94 -0.82
N ASP A 82 14.33 5.65 -1.94
CA ASP A 82 14.41 5.10 -3.31
C ASP A 82 13.44 3.94 -3.57
N SER A 83 12.27 3.95 -2.91
CA SER A 83 11.26 2.91 -2.98
C SER A 83 9.89 3.46 -3.39
N ILE A 84 8.98 2.57 -3.75
CA ILE A 84 7.59 2.91 -4.11
C ILE A 84 6.65 2.00 -3.31
N VAL A 85 5.52 2.55 -2.85
CA VAL A 85 4.48 1.77 -2.18
C VAL A 85 3.16 1.98 -2.92
N PHE A 86 2.48 0.88 -3.25
CA PHE A 86 1.08 0.93 -3.67
C PHE A 86 0.20 0.57 -2.48
N ALA A 87 -0.84 1.36 -2.23
CA ALA A 87 -1.81 1.11 -1.18
C ALA A 87 -3.20 0.96 -1.80
N THR A 88 -3.85 -0.17 -1.54
CA THR A 88 -5.22 -0.44 -1.97
C THR A 88 -6.16 -0.25 -0.79
N LEU A 89 -7.06 0.72 -0.92
CA LEU A 89 -8.17 0.94 0.01
C LEU A 89 -9.36 0.09 -0.46
N LYS A 90 -9.53 -1.08 0.14
CA LYS A 90 -10.66 -1.95 -0.18
C LYS A 90 -11.97 -1.29 0.21
N ASP A 91 -13.00 -1.56 -0.58
CA ASP A 91 -14.38 -1.11 -0.37
C ASP A 91 -14.57 0.42 -0.31
N PHE A 92 -13.56 1.19 -0.74
CA PHE A 92 -13.64 2.64 -0.82
C PHE A 92 -14.60 3.08 -1.94
N LYS A 93 -15.67 3.81 -1.60
CA LYS A 93 -16.69 4.21 -2.58
C LYS A 93 -16.39 5.58 -3.18
N ALA A 94 -15.37 5.63 -4.03
CA ALA A 94 -15.15 6.82 -4.85
C ALA A 94 -16.22 6.91 -5.96
N PRO A 95 -17.01 8.00 -6.07
CA PRO A 95 -18.01 8.15 -7.13
C PRO A 95 -17.42 8.11 -8.54
N ALA A 96 -16.16 8.49 -8.71
CA ALA A 96 -15.45 8.43 -9.99
C ALA A 96 -15.00 7.01 -10.38
N CYS A 97 -15.07 6.02 -9.48
CA CYS A 97 -14.59 4.65 -9.69
C CYS A 97 -15.73 3.63 -9.85
N SER A 98 -16.95 4.09 -10.17
CA SER A 98 -18.16 3.26 -10.36
C SER A 98 -18.33 2.74 -11.78
#